data_AF-A0A8C4NF38-F1
#
_entry.id   AF-A0A8C4NF38-F1
#
_cell.length_a   1.000
_cell.length_b   1.000
_cell.length_c   1.000
_cell.angle_alpha   90.00
_cell.angle_beta   90.00
_cell.angle_gamma   90.00
#
_symmetry.space_group_name_H-M   'P 1'
#
loop_
_entity.id
_entity.type
_entity.pdbx_description
1 polymer ?
#
loop_
_entity_poly.entity_id
_entity_poly.type
_entity_poly.pdbx_seq_one_letter_code
_entity_poly.pdbx_strand_id
1 'polypeptide(L)'
;MGSFQEMRATVAELLRGIDRYNPENLMTLERYVEIQARENAYDLEANLAVLKLYQFNPQHFQTSVTAQILLKALTNLPHTDFTLCKCLIDKARPLAEKQLSRILYLGDLLETCRFETFWHELAKTPELVVGIAGFEDSIRKFVCHVVGITYHHIESCLLCEIMGGITDNQLVLWMNKMCWSEPEPGKIFICNQEENVKPKNIVEKIDFESFDPFSPEPLQMADPQPWSQVHISRPTTLKLCPDSVNTAMQYPY
;
A
#
# COMPACT_ATOMS: atom_id res chain seq x y z
N MET A 1 28.67 -4.52 -3.70
CA MET A 1 27.19 -4.46 -3.68
C MET A 1 26.80 -3.55 -2.52
N GLY A 2 25.68 -2.83 -2.60
CA GLY A 2 25.33 -1.84 -1.56
C GLY A 2 25.02 -2.52 -0.22
N SER A 3 25.43 -1.91 0.88
CA SER A 3 25.21 -2.44 2.25
C SER A 3 23.74 -2.75 2.53
N PHE A 4 22.80 -2.02 1.90
CA PHE A 4 21.36 -2.29 2.01
C PHE A 4 20.91 -3.61 1.37
N GLN A 5 21.41 -4.00 0.19
CA GLN A 5 20.92 -5.20 -0.50
C GLN A 5 21.30 -6.49 0.23
N GLU A 6 22.51 -6.54 0.78
CA GLU A 6 22.99 -7.69 1.57
C GLU A 6 22.21 -7.83 2.89
N MET A 7 21.96 -6.71 3.58
CA MET A 7 21.14 -6.73 4.79
C MET A 7 19.68 -7.03 4.51
N ARG A 8 19.12 -6.59 3.38
CA ARG A 8 17.75 -6.91 2.98
C ARG A 8 17.51 -8.40 2.85
N ALA A 9 18.43 -9.14 2.21
CA ALA A 9 18.32 -10.60 2.10
C ALA A 9 18.37 -11.29 3.47
N THR A 10 19.26 -10.81 4.35
CA THR A 10 19.37 -11.31 5.73
C THR A 10 18.09 -11.05 6.53
N VAL A 11 17.56 -9.82 6.46
CA VAL A 11 16.33 -9.43 7.15
C VAL A 11 15.12 -10.19 6.62
N ALA A 12 15.04 -10.45 5.31
CA ALA A 12 13.96 -11.24 4.73
C ALA A 12 13.89 -12.66 5.31
N GLU A 13 15.05 -13.30 5.54
CA GLU A 13 15.10 -14.61 6.20
C GLU A 13 14.71 -14.52 7.68
N LEU A 14 15.17 -13.48 8.41
CA LEU A 14 14.80 -13.27 9.82
C LEU A 14 13.31 -13.01 10.02
N LEU A 15 12.66 -12.37 9.05
CA LEU A 15 11.23 -12.11 9.08
C LEU A 15 10.41 -13.35 8.71
N ARG A 16 11.04 -14.44 8.23
CA ARG A 16 10.35 -15.68 7.91
C ARG A 16 10.09 -16.52 9.16
N GLY A 17 8.86 -17.03 9.28
CA GLY A 17 8.51 -17.97 10.36
C GLY A 17 8.45 -17.33 11.74
N ILE A 18 8.96 -18.04 12.74
CA ILE A 18 8.83 -17.66 14.16
C ILE A 18 9.88 -16.62 14.61
N ASP A 19 11.00 -16.50 13.89
CA ASP A 19 12.12 -15.62 14.26
C ASP A 19 11.80 -14.13 14.21
N ARG A 20 10.71 -13.76 13.53
CA ARG A 20 10.16 -12.39 13.49
C ARG A 20 9.78 -11.84 14.88
N TYR A 21 9.60 -12.70 15.87
CA TYR A 21 9.25 -12.32 17.24
C TYR A 21 10.42 -12.48 18.23
N ASN A 22 11.60 -12.91 17.76
CA ASN A 22 12.77 -13.05 18.60
C ASN A 22 13.38 -11.66 18.90
N PRO A 23 13.42 -11.19 20.17
CA PRO A 23 14.01 -9.90 20.53
C PRO A 23 15.51 -9.82 20.27
N GLU A 24 16.24 -10.94 20.13
CA GLU A 24 17.66 -10.93 19.78
C GLU A 24 17.92 -10.35 18.37
N ASN A 25 16.94 -10.45 17.48
CA ASN A 25 17.02 -9.91 16.13
C ASN A 25 16.86 -8.39 16.08
N LEU A 26 16.42 -7.77 17.18
CA LEU A 26 16.10 -6.35 17.23
C LEU A 26 17.30 -5.47 16.89
N MET A 27 18.49 -5.77 17.40
CA MET A 27 19.72 -5.03 17.09
C MET A 27 20.01 -4.99 15.58
N THR A 28 19.81 -6.12 14.90
CA THR A 28 20.01 -6.22 13.44
C THR A 28 18.96 -5.41 12.68
N LEU A 29 17.70 -5.48 13.12
CA LEU A 29 16.60 -4.74 12.52
C LEU A 29 16.72 -3.23 12.73
N GLU A 30 17.13 -2.78 13.91
CA GLU A 30 17.40 -1.36 14.21
C GLU A 30 18.49 -0.81 13.30
N ARG A 31 19.61 -1.54 13.15
CA ARG A 31 20.67 -1.18 12.21
C ARG A 31 20.16 -1.12 10.76
N TYR A 32 19.25 -2.02 10.39
CA TYR A 32 18.64 -1.98 9.06
C TYR A 32 17.76 -0.72 8.86
N VAL A 33 17.04 -0.27 9.88
CA VAL A 33 16.31 1.02 9.85
C VAL A 33 17.26 2.19 9.65
N GLU A 34 18.40 2.22 10.34
CA GLU A 34 19.40 3.29 10.14
C GLU A 34 19.93 3.33 8.70
N ILE A 35 20.14 2.17 8.08
CA ILE A 35 20.57 2.07 6.69
C ILE A 35 19.46 2.55 5.75
N GLN A 36 18.19 2.19 6.01
CA GLN A 36 17.05 2.73 5.25
C GLN A 36 17.01 4.27 5.29
N ALA A 37 17.31 4.86 6.45
CA ALA A 37 17.38 6.32 6.60
C ALA A 37 18.53 6.94 5.79
N ARG A 38 19.73 6.35 5.84
CA ARG A 38 20.94 6.89 5.17
C ARG A 38 20.96 6.64 3.66
N GLU A 39 20.55 5.47 3.20
CA GLU A 39 20.59 5.07 1.78
C GLU A 39 19.31 5.43 1.02
N ASN A 40 18.37 6.15 1.65
CA ASN A 40 17.04 6.45 1.11
C ASN A 40 16.30 5.20 0.58
N ALA A 41 16.47 4.08 1.27
CA ALA A 41 15.76 2.84 0.99
C ALA A 41 14.55 2.69 1.92
N TYR A 42 13.67 1.74 1.64
CA TYR A 42 12.48 1.55 2.45
C TYR A 42 11.98 0.10 2.42
N ASP A 43 11.66 -0.42 3.61
CA ASP A 43 11.14 -1.76 3.82
C ASP A 43 10.09 -1.75 4.94
N LEU A 44 8.82 -1.65 4.55
CA LEU A 44 7.71 -1.56 5.49
C LEU A 44 7.61 -2.80 6.40
N GLU A 45 7.85 -4.00 5.89
CA GLU A 45 7.68 -5.23 6.68
C GLU A 45 8.67 -5.27 7.85
N ALA A 46 9.94 -4.93 7.58
CA ALA A 46 10.95 -4.82 8.62
C ALA A 46 10.62 -3.72 9.64
N ASN A 47 10.13 -2.58 9.19
CA ASN A 47 9.75 -1.46 10.05
C ASN A 47 8.59 -1.84 11.00
N LEU A 48 7.55 -2.51 10.48
CA LEU A 48 6.43 -2.98 11.29
C LEU A 48 6.86 -4.09 12.27
N ALA A 49 7.83 -4.93 11.88
CA ALA A 49 8.38 -5.96 12.77
C ALA A 49 9.10 -5.35 13.97
N VAL A 50 9.92 -4.31 13.77
CA VAL A 50 10.57 -3.55 14.86
C VAL A 50 9.53 -2.98 15.82
N LEU A 51 8.50 -2.28 15.29
CA LEU A 51 7.45 -1.70 16.12
C LEU A 51 6.68 -2.77 16.91
N LYS A 52 6.38 -3.92 16.29
CA LYS A 52 5.75 -5.07 16.99
C LYS A 52 6.65 -5.64 18.09
N LEU A 53 7.94 -5.81 17.84
CA LEU A 53 8.89 -6.28 18.86
C LEU A 53 8.95 -5.32 20.06
N TYR A 54 8.90 -4.01 19.82
CA TYR A 54 8.79 -3.00 20.88
C TYR A 54 7.45 -3.01 21.62
N GLN A 55 6.36 -3.45 21.00
CA GLN A 55 5.08 -3.65 21.68
C GLN A 55 5.16 -4.85 22.64
N PHE A 56 5.71 -5.97 22.17
CA PHE A 56 5.87 -7.18 22.99
C PHE A 56 6.92 -7.03 24.08
N ASN A 57 7.95 -6.21 23.85
CA ASN A 57 9.08 -6.03 24.76
C ASN A 57 9.32 -4.54 25.05
N PRO A 58 8.54 -3.91 25.96
CA PRO A 58 8.64 -2.47 26.23
C PRO A 58 10.02 -1.99 26.70
N GLN A 59 10.78 -2.84 27.38
CA GLN A 59 12.13 -2.53 27.87
C GLN A 59 13.19 -2.35 26.77
N HIS A 60 12.93 -2.80 25.55
CA HIS A 60 13.81 -2.59 24.41
C HIS A 60 13.39 -1.39 23.54
N PHE A 61 12.37 -0.63 23.93
CA PHE A 61 11.87 0.46 23.11
C PHE A 61 12.92 1.56 22.90
N GLN A 62 13.24 1.84 21.63
CA GLN A 62 14.05 2.98 21.26
C GLN A 62 13.25 4.07 20.56
N THR A 63 13.26 5.26 21.19
CA THR A 63 12.61 6.46 20.67
C THR A 63 13.22 6.92 19.34
N SER A 64 14.55 6.86 19.20
CA SER A 64 15.26 7.28 17.98
C SER A 64 14.90 6.43 16.76
N VAL A 65 14.89 5.10 16.91
CA VAL A 65 14.53 4.17 15.82
C VAL A 65 13.06 4.33 15.46
N THR A 66 12.18 4.44 16.45
CA THR A 66 10.75 4.68 16.22
C THR A 66 10.50 5.98 15.46
N ALA A 67 11.23 7.05 15.80
CA ALA A 67 11.18 8.31 15.08
C ALA A 67 11.61 8.16 13.61
N GLN A 68 12.71 7.45 13.35
CA GLN A 68 13.18 7.16 11.99
C GLN A 68 12.14 6.38 11.18
N ILE A 69 11.53 5.34 11.77
CA ILE A 69 10.47 4.55 11.12
C ILE A 69 9.29 5.45 10.73
N LEU A 70 8.82 6.28 11.65
CA LEU A 70 7.69 7.19 11.39
C LEU A 70 8.01 8.20 10.28
N LEU A 71 9.19 8.82 10.35
CA LEU A 71 9.61 9.79 9.34
C LEU A 71 9.80 9.13 7.97
N LYS A 72 10.35 7.91 7.91
CA LYS A 72 10.44 7.13 6.67
C LYS A 72 9.07 6.72 6.13
N ALA A 73 8.10 6.42 7.00
CA ALA A 73 6.73 6.19 6.58
C ALA A 73 6.11 7.46 5.96
N LEU A 74 6.39 8.66 6.50
CA LEU A 74 5.97 9.93 5.88
C LEU A 74 6.59 10.14 4.48
N THR A 75 7.82 9.70 4.25
CA THR A 75 8.45 9.78 2.91
C THR A 75 7.80 8.87 1.86
N ASN A 76 6.92 7.94 2.25
CA ASN A 76 6.20 7.04 1.35
C ASN A 76 4.72 7.39 1.18
N LEU A 77 4.27 8.57 1.63
CA LEU A 77 2.94 9.07 1.24
C LEU A 77 2.81 9.10 -0.29
N PRO A 78 1.66 8.73 -0.86
CA PRO A 78 0.33 8.63 -0.25
C PRO A 78 -0.03 7.25 0.36
N HIS A 79 0.91 6.31 0.49
CA HIS A 79 0.62 4.99 1.07
C HIS A 79 0.16 5.07 2.53
N THR A 80 -0.60 4.07 2.98
CA THR A 80 -1.22 4.03 4.33
C THR A 80 -0.25 3.62 5.45
N ASP A 81 1.03 3.47 5.12
CA ASP A 81 2.11 3.02 5.99
C ASP A 81 2.21 3.82 7.28
N PHE A 82 2.09 5.15 7.21
CA PHE A 82 2.15 6.00 8.38
C PHE A 82 1.03 5.68 9.39
N THR A 83 -0.16 5.37 8.88
CA THR A 83 -1.29 4.93 9.72
C THR A 83 -1.04 3.57 10.35
N LEU A 84 -0.46 2.62 9.61
CA LEU A 84 -0.09 1.31 10.16
C LEU A 84 0.95 1.45 11.30
N CYS A 85 1.97 2.27 11.10
CA CYS A 85 2.98 2.55 12.12
C CYS A 85 2.36 3.22 13.36
N LYS A 86 1.46 4.21 13.19
CA LYS A 86 0.72 4.85 14.28
C LYS A 86 -0.02 3.84 15.15
N CYS A 87 -0.72 2.88 14.53
CA CYS A 87 -1.48 1.85 15.24
C CYS A 87 -0.60 0.89 16.06
N LEU A 88 0.70 0.78 15.72
CA LEU A 88 1.65 -0.07 16.44
C LEU A 88 2.37 0.65 17.58
N ILE A 89 2.19 1.96 17.76
CA ILE A 89 2.78 2.68 18.87
C ILE A 89 1.76 2.77 20.01
N ASP A 90 2.18 2.38 21.21
CA ASP A 90 1.34 2.51 22.40
C ASP A 90 0.97 3.98 22.62
N LYS A 91 -0.33 4.26 22.83
CA LYS A 91 -0.90 5.61 22.98
C LYS A 91 -0.23 6.41 24.11
N ALA A 92 0.31 5.75 25.13
CA ALA A 92 1.01 6.42 26.23
C ALA A 92 2.41 6.95 25.84
N ARG A 93 3.08 6.35 24.84
CA ARG A 93 4.47 6.67 24.49
C ARG A 93 4.62 8.06 23.85
N PRO A 94 3.77 8.50 22.91
CA PRO A 94 3.84 9.85 22.36
C PRO A 94 3.61 10.95 23.40
N LEU A 95 2.88 10.69 24.50
CA LEU A 95 2.71 11.65 25.58
C LEU A 95 3.98 11.81 26.44
N ALA A 96 4.79 10.76 26.55
CA ALA A 96 6.06 10.80 27.26
C ALA A 96 7.19 11.41 26.42
N GLU A 97 7.17 11.16 25.11
CA GLU A 97 8.27 11.50 24.20
C GLU A 97 7.91 12.67 23.25
N LYS A 98 8.46 13.85 23.55
CA LYS A 98 8.19 15.08 22.77
C LYS A 98 8.52 14.94 21.29
N GLN A 99 9.56 14.18 20.94
CA GLN A 99 9.97 13.96 19.55
C GLN A 99 8.90 13.19 18.76
N LEU A 100 8.33 12.13 19.36
CA LEU A 100 7.29 11.33 18.72
C LEU A 100 6.00 12.14 18.57
N SER A 101 5.60 12.88 19.60
CA SER A 101 4.45 13.79 19.52
C SER A 101 4.58 14.78 18.36
N ARG A 102 5.78 15.37 18.19
CA ARG A 102 6.05 16.30 17.09
C ARG A 102 5.93 15.64 15.73
N ILE A 103 6.50 14.44 15.54
CA ILE A 103 6.42 13.70 14.27
C ILE A 103 4.98 13.33 13.93
N LEU A 104 4.19 12.90 14.92
CA LEU A 104 2.77 12.61 14.73
C LEU A 104 1.98 13.84 14.30
N TYR A 105 2.26 15.00 14.91
CA TYR A 105 1.64 16.25 14.52
C TYR A 105 2.03 16.67 13.09
N LEU A 106 3.31 16.56 12.72
CA LEU A 106 3.76 16.81 11.35
C LEU A 106 3.06 15.87 10.34
N GLY A 107 2.88 14.60 10.71
CA GLY A 107 2.14 13.65 9.90
C GLY A 107 0.67 14.02 9.71
N ASP A 108 -0.02 14.50 10.74
CA ASP A 108 -1.40 14.98 10.64
C ASP A 108 -1.51 16.18 9.68
N LEU A 109 -0.54 17.10 9.70
CA LEU A 109 -0.50 18.21 8.75
C LEU A 109 -0.38 17.74 7.31
N LEU A 110 0.43 16.70 7.05
CA LEU A 110 0.56 16.11 5.71
C LEU A 110 -0.71 15.34 5.27
N GLU A 111 -1.32 14.56 6.18
CA GLU A 111 -2.57 13.83 5.90
C GLU A 111 -3.75 14.77 5.63
N THR A 112 -3.74 15.96 6.24
CA THR A 112 -4.77 17.01 6.04
C THR A 112 -4.38 18.06 5.00
N CYS A 113 -3.30 17.82 4.24
CA CYS A 113 -2.79 18.71 3.19
C CYS A 113 -2.47 20.15 3.63
N ARG A 114 -2.16 20.37 4.92
CA ARG A 114 -1.74 21.67 5.46
C ARG A 114 -0.23 21.86 5.27
N PHE A 115 0.19 21.96 4.01
CA PHE A 115 1.61 21.96 3.63
C PHE A 115 2.40 23.18 4.14
N GLU A 116 1.84 24.37 4.06
CA GLU A 116 2.48 25.60 4.56
C GLU A 116 2.80 25.49 6.06
N THR A 117 1.80 25.09 6.86
CA THR A 117 1.98 24.85 8.29
C THR A 117 3.01 23.77 8.55
N PHE A 118 3.03 22.70 7.75
CA PHE A 118 4.02 21.63 7.87
C PHE A 118 5.44 22.16 7.72
N TRP A 119 5.74 22.94 6.68
CA TRP A 119 7.08 23.49 6.47
C TRP A 119 7.49 24.46 7.57
N HIS A 120 6.54 25.30 8.02
CA HIS A 120 6.79 26.22 9.13
C HIS A 120 7.08 25.49 10.45
N GLU A 121 6.34 24.42 10.76
CA GLU A 121 6.56 23.62 11.96
C GLU A 121 7.84 22.78 11.86
N LEU A 122 8.17 22.27 10.67
CA LEU A 122 9.43 21.56 10.43
C LEU A 122 10.64 22.47 10.63
N ALA A 123 10.57 23.72 10.17
CA ALA A 123 11.63 24.72 10.35
C ALA A 123 11.93 25.06 11.82
N LYS A 124 10.98 24.80 12.74
CA LYS A 124 11.19 24.99 14.19
C LYS A 124 12.01 23.86 14.82
N THR A 125 12.01 22.68 14.20
CA THR A 125 12.70 21.48 14.70
C THR A 125 13.41 20.74 13.56
N PRO A 126 14.38 21.38 12.88
CA PRO A 126 15.10 20.78 11.76
C PRO A 126 15.89 19.53 12.17
N GLU A 127 16.28 19.42 13.44
CA GLU A 127 17.02 18.29 14.00
C GLU A 127 16.29 16.94 13.87
N LEU A 128 14.95 16.95 13.76
CA LEU A 128 14.16 15.72 13.67
C LEU A 128 14.41 14.95 12.36
N VAL A 129 14.68 15.67 11.27
CA VAL A 129 14.84 15.07 9.93
C VAL A 129 16.31 14.86 9.56
N VAL A 130 17.24 15.30 10.41
CA VAL A 130 18.68 15.12 10.18
C VAL A 130 19.01 13.62 10.15
N GLY A 131 19.66 13.19 9.07
CA GLY A 131 20.04 11.79 8.86
C GLY A 131 19.06 10.97 8.02
N ILE A 132 17.92 11.55 7.61
CA ILE A 132 17.01 10.92 6.65
C ILE A 132 17.27 11.48 5.26
N ALA A 133 17.96 10.71 4.44
CA ALA A 133 18.32 11.10 3.08
C ALA A 133 17.07 11.28 2.22
N GLY A 134 16.95 12.44 1.57
CA GLY A 134 15.85 12.74 0.64
C GLY A 134 14.49 12.98 1.28
N PHE A 135 14.43 13.34 2.58
CA PHE A 135 13.17 13.59 3.28
C PHE A 135 12.33 14.68 2.59
N GLU A 136 12.87 15.90 2.46
CA GLU A 136 12.13 17.04 1.89
C GLU A 136 11.68 16.77 0.45
N ASP A 137 12.55 16.18 -0.38
CA ASP A 137 12.21 15.85 -1.77
C ASP A 137 11.11 14.81 -1.86
N SER A 138 11.04 13.87 -0.90
CA SER A 138 9.97 12.88 -0.85
C SER A 138 8.64 13.54 -0.45
N ILE A 139 8.66 14.48 0.49
CA ILE A 139 7.47 15.28 0.82
C ILE A 139 7.04 16.14 -0.38
N ARG A 140 7.96 16.79 -1.09
CA ARG A 140 7.65 17.55 -2.30
C ARG A 140 7.05 16.68 -3.40
N LYS A 141 7.53 15.44 -3.59
CA LYS A 141 6.88 14.47 -4.51
C LYS A 141 5.43 14.20 -4.12
N PHE A 142 5.15 14.04 -2.81
CA PHE A 142 3.80 13.86 -2.32
C PHE A 142 2.93 15.10 -2.57
N VAL A 143 3.44 16.31 -2.31
CA VAL A 143 2.75 17.57 -2.65
C VAL A 143 2.43 17.61 -4.15
N CYS A 144 3.41 17.32 -5.02
CA CYS A 144 3.19 17.27 -6.46
C CYS A 144 2.14 16.24 -6.87
N HIS A 145 2.10 15.08 -6.21
CA HIS A 145 1.08 14.06 -6.44
C HIS A 145 -0.32 14.57 -6.08
N VAL A 146 -0.48 15.22 -4.91
CA VAL A 146 -1.76 15.81 -4.49
C VAL A 146 -2.20 16.90 -5.46
N VAL A 147 -1.31 17.82 -5.83
CA VAL A 147 -1.60 18.88 -6.80
C VAL A 147 -2.01 18.30 -8.16
N GLY A 148 -1.30 17.26 -8.61
CA GLY A 148 -1.57 16.53 -9.85
C GLY A 148 -2.98 15.93 -9.97
N ILE A 149 -3.64 15.67 -8.84
CA ILE A 149 -4.99 15.10 -8.78
C ILE A 149 -6.06 16.18 -8.51
N THR A 150 -5.69 17.25 -7.81
CA THR A 150 -6.66 18.22 -7.27
C THR A 150 -6.78 19.52 -8.08
N TYR A 151 -5.78 19.87 -8.89
CA TYR A 151 -5.76 21.13 -9.65
C TYR A 151 -5.75 20.88 -11.16
N HIS A 152 -6.50 21.72 -11.90
CA HIS A 152 -6.36 21.84 -13.36
C HIS A 152 -5.30 22.89 -13.70
N HIS A 153 -5.38 24.04 -13.00
CA HIS A 153 -4.34 25.06 -12.97
C HIS A 153 -4.04 25.45 -11.53
N ILE A 154 -2.80 25.86 -11.26
CA ILE A 154 -2.36 26.40 -9.97
C ILE A 154 -1.50 27.65 -10.19
N GLU A 155 -1.66 28.64 -9.32
CA GLU A 155 -0.80 29.83 -9.31
C GLU A 155 0.62 29.43 -8.90
N SER A 156 1.64 29.95 -9.60
CA SER A 156 3.05 29.66 -9.34
C SER A 156 3.47 30.06 -7.92
N CYS A 157 2.95 31.19 -7.43
CA CYS A 157 3.18 31.67 -6.06
C CYS A 157 2.67 30.65 -5.03
N LEU A 158 1.44 30.17 -5.21
CA LEU A 158 0.85 29.17 -4.32
C LEU A 158 1.62 27.84 -4.38
N LEU A 159 2.03 27.41 -5.57
CA LEU A 159 2.82 26.18 -5.72
C LEU A 159 4.18 26.30 -5.00
N CYS A 160 4.85 27.45 -5.10
CA CYS A 160 6.09 27.71 -4.36
C CYS A 160 5.87 27.65 -2.85
N GLU A 161 4.79 28.23 -2.35
CA GLU A 161 4.44 28.25 -0.92
C GLU A 161 4.21 26.83 -0.37
N ILE A 162 3.35 26.03 -1.02
CA ILE A 162 3.04 24.66 -0.57
C ILE A 162 4.23 23.70 -0.72
N MET A 163 5.21 24.02 -1.59
CA MET A 163 6.45 23.26 -1.73
C MET A 163 7.56 23.66 -0.73
N GLY A 164 7.27 24.60 0.16
CA GLY A 164 8.18 25.02 1.23
C GLY A 164 9.05 26.22 0.87
N GLY A 165 8.56 27.12 0.01
CA GLY A 165 9.28 28.34 -0.37
C GLY A 165 10.46 28.09 -1.30
N ILE A 166 10.29 27.19 -2.28
CA ILE A 166 11.34 26.89 -3.27
C ILE A 166 11.59 28.08 -4.19
N THR A 167 12.80 28.17 -4.73
CA THR A 167 13.16 29.20 -5.73
C THR A 167 12.54 28.91 -7.09
N ASP A 168 12.37 29.94 -7.92
CA ASP A 168 11.84 29.80 -9.29
C ASP A 168 12.62 28.76 -10.13
N ASN A 169 13.94 28.70 -9.96
CA ASN A 169 14.77 27.69 -10.64
C ASN A 169 14.42 26.26 -10.21
N GLN A 170 14.16 26.05 -8.92
CA GLN A 170 13.73 24.74 -8.41
C GLN A 170 12.32 24.39 -8.85
N LEU A 171 11.42 25.39 -8.91
CA LEU A 171 10.07 25.22 -9.42
C LEU A 171 10.08 24.67 -10.85
N VAL A 172 10.88 25.26 -11.73
CA VAL A 172 11.04 24.80 -13.12
C VAL A 172 11.53 23.35 -13.18
N LEU A 173 12.46 22.94 -12.31
CA LEU A 173 12.93 21.55 -12.25
C LEU A 173 11.81 20.57 -11.86
N TRP A 174 10.96 20.94 -10.90
CA TRP A 174 9.82 20.13 -10.50
C TRP A 174 8.73 20.09 -11.57
N MET A 175 8.45 21.21 -12.23
CA MET A 175 7.52 21.27 -13.36
C MET A 175 7.96 20.34 -14.50
N ASN A 176 9.24 20.39 -14.88
CA ASN A 176 9.80 19.49 -15.90
C ASN A 176 9.67 18.02 -15.51
N LYS A 177 9.87 17.70 -14.23
CA LYS A 177 9.75 16.34 -13.70
C LYS A 177 8.31 15.81 -13.70
N MET A 178 7.35 16.70 -13.47
CA MET A 178 5.91 16.39 -13.43
C MET A 178 5.23 16.56 -14.79
N CYS A 179 5.96 16.99 -15.83
CA CYS A 179 5.45 17.34 -17.15
C CYS A 179 4.39 18.46 -17.13
N TRP A 180 4.53 19.42 -16.23
CA TRP A 180 3.64 20.60 -16.14
C TRP A 180 4.14 21.74 -17.03
N SER A 181 3.21 22.57 -17.51
CA SER A 181 3.52 23.71 -18.39
C SER A 181 2.94 25.01 -17.85
N GLU A 182 3.53 26.14 -18.24
CA GLU A 182 3.04 27.47 -17.85
C GLU A 182 2.59 28.22 -19.12
N PRO A 183 1.33 28.06 -19.55
CA PRO A 183 0.82 28.73 -20.75
C PRO A 183 0.64 30.24 -20.56
N GLU A 184 0.36 30.68 -19.33
CA GLU A 184 0.19 32.07 -18.95
C GLU A 184 1.15 32.39 -17.79
N PRO A 185 1.79 33.58 -17.76
CA PRO A 185 2.70 33.94 -16.68
C PRO A 185 2.00 33.87 -15.31
N GLY A 186 2.57 33.10 -14.39
CA GLY A 186 2.04 32.88 -13.06
C GLY A 186 1.05 31.72 -12.95
N LYS A 187 0.62 31.10 -14.05
CA LYS A 187 -0.44 30.08 -14.03
C LYS A 187 0.04 28.78 -14.67
N ILE A 188 0.27 27.80 -13.81
CA ILE A 188 0.79 26.49 -14.18
C ILE A 188 -0.38 25.57 -14.51
N PHE A 189 -0.36 24.98 -15.70
CA PHE A 189 -1.23 23.91 -16.13
C PHE A 189 -0.71 22.55 -15.64
N ILE A 190 -1.58 21.80 -14.97
CA ILE A 190 -1.25 20.55 -14.28
C ILE A 190 -1.68 19.36 -15.13
N CYS A 191 -2.99 19.17 -15.31
CA CYS A 191 -3.56 18.11 -16.13
C CYS A 191 -5.01 18.44 -16.48
N ASN A 192 -5.53 17.88 -17.58
CA ASN A 192 -6.96 17.96 -17.88
C ASN A 192 -7.73 16.99 -16.96
N GLN A 193 -8.60 17.51 -16.11
CA GLN A 193 -9.33 16.73 -15.11
C GLN A 193 -10.44 15.85 -15.72
N GLU A 194 -10.78 16.04 -17.00
CA GLU A 194 -11.80 15.25 -17.70
C GLU A 194 -11.46 13.75 -17.78
N GLU A 195 -10.17 13.36 -17.80
CA GLU A 195 -9.76 11.95 -17.73
C GLU A 195 -9.97 11.31 -16.34
N ASN A 196 -10.05 12.13 -15.27
CA ASN A 196 -10.27 11.66 -13.89
C ASN A 196 -11.75 11.57 -13.49
N VAL A 197 -12.65 12.21 -14.26
CA VAL A 197 -14.09 12.05 -14.09
C VAL A 197 -14.50 10.71 -14.67
N LYS A 198 -14.35 9.63 -13.89
CA LYS A 198 -14.94 8.33 -14.23
C LYS A 198 -16.43 8.40 -13.91
N PRO A 199 -17.34 8.45 -14.90
CA PRO A 199 -18.76 8.31 -14.61
C PRO A 199 -18.96 6.93 -13.98
N LYS A 200 -19.33 6.89 -12.70
CA LYS A 200 -19.91 5.69 -12.13
C LYS A 200 -21.31 5.58 -12.72
N ASN A 201 -21.44 4.85 -13.83
CA ASN A 201 -22.74 4.42 -14.31
C ASN A 201 -23.32 3.47 -13.26
N ILE A 202 -24.12 4.01 -12.33
CA ILE A 202 -24.97 3.23 -11.43
C ILE A 202 -26.24 2.92 -12.24
N VAL A 203 -26.08 2.05 -13.23
CA VAL A 203 -27.21 1.38 -13.85
C VAL A 203 -26.94 -0.10 -13.63
N GLU A 204 -27.77 -0.72 -12.80
CA GLU A 204 -27.79 -2.17 -12.66
C GLU A 204 -28.21 -2.73 -14.03
N LYS A 205 -27.22 -3.16 -14.83
CA LYS A 205 -27.47 -3.87 -16.07
C LYS A 205 -27.76 -5.31 -15.69
N ILE A 206 -29.04 -5.65 -15.66
CA ILE A 206 -29.46 -7.04 -15.57
C ILE A 206 -29.40 -7.59 -17.00
N ASP A 207 -28.29 -8.25 -17.33
CA ASP A 207 -28.17 -8.97 -18.60
C ASP A 207 -29.00 -10.26 -18.53
N PHE A 208 -29.65 -10.65 -19.63
CA PHE A 208 -30.57 -11.80 -19.67
C PHE A 208 -29.93 -13.13 -19.22
N GLU A 209 -28.61 -13.30 -19.41
CA GLU A 209 -27.85 -14.47 -18.92
C GLU A 209 -27.85 -14.58 -17.37
N SER A 210 -28.12 -13.48 -16.67
CA SER A 210 -28.22 -13.46 -15.20
C SER A 210 -29.46 -14.19 -14.68
N PHE A 211 -30.43 -14.49 -15.55
CA PHE A 211 -31.68 -15.22 -15.25
C PHE A 211 -31.65 -16.71 -15.64
N ASP A 212 -30.51 -17.23 -16.13
CA ASP A 212 -30.43 -18.59 -16.66
C ASP A 212 -30.47 -19.79 -15.68
N PRO A 213 -30.53 -19.68 -14.32
CA PRO A 213 -30.79 -20.88 -13.52
C PRO A 213 -32.25 -21.38 -13.58
N PHE A 214 -33.17 -20.68 -14.26
CA PHE A 214 -34.60 -21.03 -14.32
C PHE A 214 -35.16 -21.26 -15.74
N SER A 215 -34.33 -21.26 -16.78
CA SER A 215 -34.78 -21.63 -18.12
C SER A 215 -35.00 -23.14 -18.19
N PRO A 216 -36.24 -23.64 -18.44
CA PRO A 216 -36.45 -25.07 -18.64
C PRO A 216 -35.74 -25.50 -19.92
N GLU A 217 -34.83 -26.46 -19.76
CA GLU A 217 -34.06 -27.06 -20.86
C GLU A 217 -35.04 -27.53 -21.96
N PRO A 218 -34.86 -27.10 -23.23
CA PRO A 218 -35.71 -27.57 -24.31
C PRO A 218 -35.56 -29.09 -24.44
N LEU A 219 -36.66 -29.83 -24.29
CA LEU A 219 -36.70 -31.27 -24.58
C LEU A 219 -36.15 -31.51 -26.00
N GLN A 220 -34.92 -32.04 -26.09
CA GLN A 220 -34.36 -32.49 -27.36
C GLN A 220 -35.16 -33.68 -27.85
N MET A 221 -36.02 -33.45 -28.85
CA MET A 221 -36.57 -34.52 -29.67
C MET A 221 -35.40 -35.13 -30.46
N ALA A 222 -35.14 -36.40 -30.23
CA ALA A 222 -34.05 -37.14 -30.88
C ALA A 222 -34.33 -37.29 -32.38
N ASP A 223 -33.47 -36.72 -33.22
CA ASP A 223 -33.43 -37.04 -34.65
C ASP A 223 -32.72 -38.39 -34.88
N PRO A 224 -33.20 -39.21 -35.83
CA PRO A 224 -32.75 -40.60 -36.01
C PRO A 224 -31.34 -40.69 -36.61
N GLN A 225 -30.47 -41.52 -36.00
CA GLN A 225 -29.10 -41.74 -36.47
C GLN A 225 -29.03 -42.51 -37.82
N PRO A 226 -28.23 -42.03 -38.80
CA PRO A 226 -27.94 -42.79 -40.01
C PRO A 226 -26.91 -43.91 -39.79
N TRP A 227 -27.21 -45.08 -40.37
CA TRP A 227 -26.47 -46.33 -40.21
C TRP A 227 -25.22 -46.41 -41.09
N SER A 228 -24.14 -45.76 -40.68
CA SER A 228 -22.85 -45.98 -41.33
C SER A 228 -21.67 -45.68 -40.40
N GLN A 229 -21.03 -46.77 -39.96
CA GLN A 229 -19.67 -46.85 -39.40
C GLN A 229 -19.57 -46.29 -37.96
N VAL A 230 -19.28 -47.09 -36.94
CA VAL A 230 -17.93 -47.63 -36.69
C VAL A 230 -17.95 -49.06 -36.13
N HIS A 231 -16.98 -49.83 -36.59
CA HIS A 231 -16.73 -51.24 -36.32
C HIS A 231 -16.26 -51.57 -34.90
N ILE A 232 -16.92 -52.58 -34.34
CA ILE A 232 -16.42 -53.78 -33.62
C ILE A 232 -15.04 -53.69 -32.93
N SER A 233 -15.06 -53.93 -31.62
CA SER A 233 -14.02 -54.71 -30.91
C SER A 233 -14.67 -55.46 -29.74
N ARG A 234 -14.91 -56.76 -29.92
CA ARG A 234 -15.14 -57.74 -28.82
C ARG A 234 -13.74 -58.14 -28.29
N PRO A 235 -13.53 -58.46 -26.99
CA PRO A 235 -14.08 -59.71 -26.49
C PRO A 235 -14.35 -59.86 -24.97
N THR A 236 -15.11 -60.94 -24.70
CA THR A 236 -15.05 -61.87 -23.54
C THR A 236 -15.48 -61.45 -22.12
N THR A 237 -16.69 -61.94 -21.77
CA THR A 237 -17.04 -62.75 -20.57
C THR A 237 -16.48 -62.37 -19.20
N LEU A 238 -17.40 -62.13 -18.24
CA LEU A 238 -17.64 -62.93 -17.01
C LEU A 238 -18.84 -62.29 -16.26
N LYS A 239 -20.04 -62.87 -16.34
CA LYS A 239 -20.68 -63.77 -15.37
C LYS A 239 -21.08 -63.13 -14.01
N LEU A 240 -22.41 -63.01 -13.88
CA LEU A 240 -23.28 -63.41 -12.76
C LEU A 240 -23.35 -62.55 -11.47
N CYS A 241 -24.59 -62.11 -11.20
CA CYS A 241 -25.24 -61.68 -9.95
C CYS A 241 -25.00 -62.65 -8.75
N PRO A 242 -25.62 -62.49 -7.54
CA PRO A 242 -26.62 -61.51 -7.08
C PRO A 242 -26.46 -61.00 -5.62
N ASP A 243 -27.38 -60.08 -5.26
CA ASP A 243 -28.08 -59.86 -3.98
C ASP A 243 -27.32 -59.92 -2.64
N SER A 244 -27.51 -58.88 -1.81
CA SER A 244 -28.01 -58.95 -0.41
C SER A 244 -27.91 -57.56 0.25
N VAL A 245 -29.01 -56.86 0.53
CA VAL A 245 -29.81 -56.89 1.79
C VAL A 245 -29.41 -55.78 2.78
N ASN A 246 -30.44 -55.03 3.22
CA ASN A 246 -30.54 -54.20 4.43
C ASN A 246 -29.63 -52.96 4.51
N THR A 247 -30.12 -51.77 4.90
CA THR A 247 -30.82 -51.54 6.17
C THR A 247 -31.56 -50.21 6.11
N ALA A 248 -32.79 -50.20 6.62
CA ALA A 248 -33.59 -49.03 6.90
C ALA A 248 -33.05 -48.24 8.10
N MET A 249 -33.08 -46.90 8.01
CA MET A 249 -33.06 -46.00 9.17
C MET A 249 -34.01 -44.82 8.91
N GLN A 250 -35.26 -44.95 9.39
CA GLN A 250 -35.87 -44.11 10.44
C GLN A 250 -35.08 -42.84 10.80
N TYR A 251 -35.56 -41.58 10.69
CA TYR A 251 -36.66 -40.83 11.35
C TYR A 251 -36.47 -39.33 10.93
N PRO A 252 -37.21 -38.31 11.42
CA PRO A 252 -38.60 -38.20 11.90
C PRO A 252 -39.41 -37.08 11.19
N TYR A 253 -40.74 -37.14 11.24
CA TYR A 253 -41.64 -36.10 11.76
C TYR A 253 -43.04 -36.71 11.92
#